data_AF-A0A1Y0ESA8-F1
#
_entry.id   AF-A0A1Y0ESA8-F1
#
_cell.length_a   1.000
_cell.length_b   1.000
_cell.length_c   1.000
_cell.angle_alpha   90.00
_cell.angle_beta   90.00
_cell.angle_gamma   90.00
#
_symmetry.space_group_name_H-M   'P 1'
#
loop_
_entity.id
_entity.type
_entity.pdbx_description
1 polymer ?
#
loop_
_entity_poly.entity_id
_entity_poly.type
_entity_poly.pdbx_seq_one_letter_code
_entity_poly.pdbx_strand_id
1 'polypeptide(L)'
;MRHILRALAVCWLLTASWAQAQIVFLSPDENQPVPPSAVDWSFTNNAYDAFNDYAAAHGLTISDHRGALSSATPDATLFNGAQLVVLTTTYARIHSAWYPVLADLMLHRPDLTFVMFPDGCCSADTNLQPLVDIINQGVGWGLSAPTYQPSLISSPLNTASLYAGSFSGLPVLEGGYYRFVQNVPGDNALYLPQGSGLPQPSDAVNAYAFFVPQQGFNGGQGACLFLTADISPFQFAGQPARIAEAFMNAATDPSGACKQATRAPDLAVTLTGPATAMVGVAQTFTLHITNQGASASADGTVSLPLPTGLTVDAGSLPASCSVTGATLTCSLGALAASTGSTTLSFQATASQAGSYDLVATVANVTAETNLANNTATASLQVADVPVVAPVAKPVPGLGALGAGLLAALMAGVVRVRRRAG
;
A
#
# COMPACT_ATOMS: atom_id res chain seq x y z
N MET A 1 -44.41 -15.82 19.81
CA MET A 1 -44.86 -14.91 18.74
C MET A 1 -44.25 -13.54 18.99
N ARG A 2 -43.35 -13.14 18.08
CA ARG A 2 -43.15 -11.79 17.56
C ARG A 2 -42.69 -10.62 18.46
N HIS A 3 -41.63 -10.00 17.91
CA HIS A 3 -41.16 -8.60 17.99
C HIS A 3 -40.05 -8.31 19.01
N ILE A 4 -38.77 -8.11 18.66
CA ILE A 4 -38.03 -7.35 17.61
C ILE A 4 -37.41 -6.06 18.19
N LEU A 5 -36.06 -6.08 18.16
CA LEU A 5 -35.05 -5.01 18.02
C LEU A 5 -35.20 -3.68 18.77
N ARG A 6 -34.13 -3.34 19.51
CA ARG A 6 -33.32 -2.12 19.33
C ARG A 6 -32.04 -2.21 20.18
N ALA A 7 -30.95 -2.65 19.58
CA ALA A 7 -29.60 -2.37 20.06
C ALA A 7 -28.84 -1.74 18.89
N LEU A 8 -28.55 -0.45 19.03
CA LEU A 8 -27.77 0.34 18.08
C LEU A 8 -26.35 -0.25 18.00
N ALA A 9 -26.01 -0.82 16.84
CA ALA A 9 -24.62 -1.01 16.45
C ALA A 9 -24.25 0.14 15.51
N VAL A 10 -23.38 1.00 16.04
CA VAL A 10 -22.73 2.12 15.35
C VAL A 10 -21.99 1.57 14.14
N CYS A 11 -22.55 1.79 12.96
CA CYS A 11 -21.84 1.62 11.70
C CYS A 11 -20.82 2.78 11.63
N TRP A 12 -19.55 2.47 11.87
CA TRP A 12 -18.45 3.37 11.56
C TRP A 12 -18.38 3.51 10.04
N LEU A 13 -19.13 4.47 9.51
CA LEU A 13 -18.75 5.17 8.30
C LEU A 13 -17.44 5.90 8.61
N LEU A 14 -16.32 5.30 8.24
CA LEU A 14 -15.14 6.08 7.88
C LEU A 14 -15.46 6.82 6.58
N THR A 15 -16.30 7.85 6.67
CA THR A 15 -16.13 8.99 5.77
C THR A 15 -14.84 9.66 6.22
N ALA A 16 -13.71 9.19 5.71
CA ALA A 16 -12.56 10.08 5.59
C ALA A 16 -13.08 11.27 4.78
N SER A 17 -13.36 12.39 5.46
CA SER A 17 -13.67 13.63 4.78
C SER A 17 -12.44 13.95 3.95
N TRP A 18 -12.57 13.94 2.63
CA TRP A 18 -11.52 14.30 1.66
C TRP A 18 -11.12 15.80 1.74
N ALA A 19 -11.40 16.47 2.87
CA ALA A 19 -11.24 17.90 3.06
C ALA A 19 -9.78 18.36 3.26
N GLN A 20 -8.78 17.50 3.07
CA GLN A 20 -7.36 17.80 3.34
C GLN A 20 -6.37 16.97 2.50
N ALA A 21 -6.64 16.67 1.22
CA ALA A 21 -5.56 16.13 0.39
C ALA A 21 -4.46 17.21 0.28
N GLN A 22 -3.31 16.96 0.91
CA GLN A 22 -2.19 17.89 0.96
C GLN A 22 -1.27 17.59 -0.22
N ILE A 23 -1.33 18.45 -1.23
CA ILE A 23 -0.39 18.47 -2.35
C ILE A 23 0.83 19.24 -1.89
N VAL A 24 2.02 18.69 -2.08
CA VAL A 24 3.29 19.38 -1.85
C VAL A 24 3.85 19.75 -3.22
N PHE A 25 4.02 21.03 -3.50
CA PHE A 25 4.65 21.49 -4.73
C PHE A 25 6.11 21.86 -4.47
N LEU A 26 7.04 21.23 -5.17
CA LEU A 26 8.48 21.38 -4.99
C LEU A 26 9.15 21.83 -6.28
N SER A 27 10.13 22.71 -6.10
CA SER A 27 11.12 23.02 -7.13
C SER A 27 12.43 23.47 -6.48
N PRO A 28 13.55 23.49 -7.22
CA PRO A 28 14.70 24.31 -6.88
C PRO A 28 14.34 25.81 -6.94
N ASP A 29 15.24 26.66 -6.45
CA ASP A 29 15.10 28.12 -6.57
C ASP A 29 15.47 28.54 -8.00
N GLU A 30 14.46 28.55 -8.86
CA GLU A 30 14.61 28.98 -10.25
C GLU A 30 14.83 30.49 -10.38
N ASN A 31 14.61 31.29 -9.32
CA ASN A 31 14.77 32.76 -9.35
C ASN A 31 16.23 33.23 -9.21
N GLN A 32 17.19 32.32 -9.02
CA GLN A 32 18.61 32.64 -8.95
C GLN A 32 19.21 32.79 -10.37
N PRO A 33 20.30 33.55 -10.56
CA PRO A 33 20.70 34.03 -11.88
C PRO A 33 21.28 32.92 -12.76
N VAL A 34 20.40 32.26 -13.53
CA VAL A 34 20.73 31.46 -14.70
C VAL A 34 20.67 32.39 -15.95
N PRO A 35 21.42 32.14 -17.05
CA PRO A 35 21.58 33.12 -18.13
C PRO A 35 20.25 33.69 -18.67
N PRO A 36 20.26 34.96 -19.13
CA PRO A 36 19.05 35.73 -19.34
C PRO A 36 18.38 35.41 -20.68
N SER A 37 17.52 34.40 -20.73
CA SER A 37 16.46 34.32 -21.74
C SER A 37 15.10 34.26 -21.06
N ALA A 38 14.55 35.44 -20.70
CA ALA A 38 13.35 35.79 -19.91
C ALA A 38 12.05 34.92 -20.03
N VAL A 39 12.02 33.90 -20.88
CA VAL A 39 10.90 33.01 -21.14
C VAL A 39 10.82 31.79 -20.21
N ASP A 40 11.91 31.37 -19.58
CA ASP A 40 11.99 30.01 -19.04
C ASP A 40 11.54 29.79 -17.58
N TRP A 41 11.71 30.75 -16.66
CA TRP A 41 11.19 30.68 -15.28
C TRP A 41 9.67 30.52 -15.22
N SER A 42 9.00 30.86 -16.33
CA SER A 42 7.56 30.74 -16.41
C SER A 42 7.11 29.29 -16.31
N PHE A 43 7.93 28.28 -16.61
CA PHE A 43 7.45 26.89 -16.68
C PHE A 43 7.06 26.36 -15.30
N THR A 44 7.94 26.50 -14.30
CA THR A 44 7.63 26.13 -12.90
C THR A 44 6.46 26.94 -12.35
N ASN A 45 6.35 28.23 -12.68
CA ASN A 45 5.24 29.07 -12.22
C ASN A 45 3.92 28.70 -12.89
N ASN A 46 3.91 28.48 -14.20
CA ASN A 46 2.74 28.01 -14.95
C ASN A 46 2.29 26.64 -14.48
N ALA A 47 3.23 25.76 -14.13
CA ALA A 47 2.92 24.48 -13.50
C ALA A 47 2.27 24.69 -12.14
N TYR A 48 2.87 25.49 -11.27
CA TYR A 48 2.31 25.80 -9.95
C TYR A 48 0.89 26.37 -10.08
N ASP A 49 0.70 27.39 -10.92
CA ASP A 49 -0.60 28.03 -11.11
C ASP A 49 -1.65 27.03 -11.61
N ALA A 50 -1.30 26.16 -12.58
CA ALA A 50 -2.22 25.14 -13.08
C ALA A 50 -2.61 24.09 -12.02
N PHE A 51 -1.66 23.58 -11.24
CA PHE A 51 -1.95 22.63 -10.16
C PHE A 51 -2.69 23.29 -9.00
N ASN A 52 -2.38 24.55 -8.68
CA ASN A 52 -3.08 25.34 -7.66
C ASN A 52 -4.53 25.63 -8.07
N ASP A 53 -4.77 26.00 -9.33
CA ASP A 53 -6.11 26.24 -9.86
C ASP A 53 -6.94 24.95 -9.86
N TYR A 54 -6.35 23.82 -10.27
CA TYR A 54 -7.01 22.51 -10.17
C TYR A 54 -7.36 22.20 -8.70
N ALA A 55 -6.41 22.36 -7.78
CA ALA A 55 -6.60 22.08 -6.37
C ALA A 55 -7.74 22.92 -5.78
N ALA A 56 -7.74 24.23 -6.06
CA ALA A 56 -8.80 25.15 -5.63
C ALA A 56 -10.18 24.74 -6.17
N ALA A 57 -10.26 24.31 -7.44
CA ALA A 57 -11.51 23.86 -8.05
C ALA A 57 -12.05 22.54 -7.46
N HIS A 58 -11.18 21.71 -6.86
CA HIS A 58 -11.54 20.38 -6.32
C HIS A 58 -11.49 20.30 -4.79
N GLY A 59 -11.35 21.44 -4.09
CA GLY A 59 -11.30 21.48 -2.63
C GLY A 59 -10.05 20.83 -2.02
N LEU A 60 -8.96 20.79 -2.78
CA LEU A 60 -7.65 20.32 -2.33
C LEU A 60 -6.78 21.51 -1.91
N THR A 61 -5.73 21.24 -1.13
CA THR A 61 -4.80 22.27 -0.66
C THR A 61 -3.40 21.99 -1.17
N ILE A 62 -2.75 23.02 -1.71
CA ILE A 62 -1.35 22.97 -2.13
C ILE A 62 -0.47 23.69 -1.11
N SER A 63 0.63 23.05 -0.73
CA SER A 63 1.70 23.63 0.06
C SER A 63 2.82 24.01 -0.90
N ASP A 64 3.03 25.33 -1.08
CA ASP A 64 4.04 25.87 -1.97
C ASP A 64 5.43 25.83 -1.32
N HIS A 65 6.30 25.00 -1.86
CA HIS A 65 7.69 24.85 -1.45
C HIS A 65 8.66 25.02 -2.63
N ARG A 66 8.30 25.88 -3.60
CA ARG A 66 9.25 26.31 -4.62
C ARG A 66 10.50 26.91 -3.95
N GLY A 67 11.69 26.49 -4.40
CA GLY A 67 12.96 26.86 -3.79
C GLY A 67 13.54 25.84 -2.80
N ALA A 68 12.72 24.97 -2.22
CA ALA A 68 13.16 24.06 -1.15
C ALA A 68 14.26 23.10 -1.62
N LEU A 69 14.18 22.63 -2.88
CA LEU A 69 15.13 21.64 -3.41
C LEU A 69 16.55 22.19 -3.63
N SER A 70 16.77 23.51 -3.51
CA SER A 70 18.11 24.11 -3.55
C SER A 70 18.84 24.06 -2.20
N SER A 71 18.13 23.74 -1.11
CA SER A 71 18.71 23.66 0.23
C SER A 71 19.70 22.49 0.36
N ALA A 72 20.85 22.75 0.99
CA ALA A 72 21.80 21.70 1.39
C ALA A 72 21.34 20.90 2.62
N THR A 73 20.27 21.35 3.29
CA THR A 73 19.65 20.70 4.44
C THR A 73 18.20 20.36 4.09
N PRO A 74 17.92 19.14 3.59
CA PRO A 74 16.57 18.71 3.26
C PRO A 74 15.66 18.73 4.49
N ASP A 75 14.42 19.16 4.28
CA ASP A 75 13.36 19.08 5.29
C ASP A 75 12.35 18.01 4.88
N ALA A 76 12.47 16.81 5.47
CA ALA A 76 11.53 15.73 5.22
C ALA A 76 10.15 15.97 5.86
N THR A 77 10.02 16.93 6.79
CA THR A 77 8.74 17.20 7.44
C THR A 77 7.72 17.85 6.50
N LEU A 78 8.17 18.39 5.36
CA LEU A 78 7.31 18.90 4.28
C LEU A 78 6.32 17.86 3.76
N PHE A 79 6.63 16.57 3.90
CA PHE A 79 5.83 15.46 3.39
C PHE A 79 4.90 14.83 4.45
N ASN A 80 4.88 15.37 5.67
CA ASN A 80 3.98 14.90 6.72
C ASN A 80 2.52 15.16 6.33
N GLY A 81 1.74 14.10 6.16
CA GLY A 81 0.34 14.20 5.71
C GLY A 81 0.16 14.46 4.22
N ALA A 82 1.25 14.59 3.46
CA ALA A 82 1.21 14.69 2.01
C ALA A 82 0.62 13.40 1.40
N GLN A 83 -0.15 13.57 0.34
CA GLN A 83 -0.68 12.47 -0.49
C GLN A 83 -0.16 12.53 -1.91
N LEU A 84 0.21 13.73 -2.37
CA LEU A 84 0.71 13.97 -3.70
C LEU A 84 1.86 14.97 -3.65
N VAL A 85 2.91 14.69 -4.42
CA VAL A 85 4.06 15.54 -4.60
C VAL A 85 4.15 15.93 -6.07
N VAL A 86 4.04 17.23 -6.37
CA VAL A 86 4.39 17.76 -7.68
C VAL A 86 5.83 18.25 -7.61
N LEU A 87 6.70 17.70 -8.43
CA LEU A 87 8.11 18.08 -8.49
C LEU A 87 8.44 18.63 -9.87
N THR A 88 8.96 19.85 -9.92
CA THR A 88 9.39 20.50 -11.15
C THR A 88 10.84 20.96 -11.04
N THR A 89 11.56 20.94 -12.16
CA THR A 89 12.86 21.60 -12.28
C THR A 89 12.95 22.23 -13.67
N THR A 90 13.51 23.43 -13.79
CA THR A 90 13.68 24.10 -15.09
C THR A 90 15.15 24.27 -15.45
N TYR A 91 15.94 24.97 -14.63
CA TYR A 91 17.37 25.14 -14.86
C TYR A 91 18.18 24.90 -13.61
N ALA A 92 17.68 25.40 -12.48
CA ALA A 92 18.28 25.15 -11.20
C ALA A 92 18.25 23.65 -10.91
N ARG A 93 19.26 23.21 -10.16
CA ARG A 93 19.51 21.80 -9.89
C ARG A 93 18.92 21.43 -8.55
N ILE A 94 18.37 20.23 -8.45
CA ILE A 94 18.07 19.62 -7.15
C ILE A 94 19.41 19.45 -6.42
N HIS A 95 19.52 20.02 -5.22
CA HIS A 95 20.71 19.83 -4.41
C HIS A 95 20.84 18.35 -4.04
N SER A 96 22.03 17.77 -4.21
CA SER A 96 22.25 16.32 -4.11
C SER A 96 21.80 15.69 -2.79
N ALA A 97 21.79 16.47 -1.70
CA ALA A 97 21.26 16.07 -0.39
C ALA A 97 19.78 15.65 -0.41
N TRP A 98 18.98 16.13 -1.37
CA TRP A 98 17.57 15.77 -1.48
C TRP A 98 17.32 14.38 -2.09
N TYR A 99 18.24 13.84 -2.89
CA TYR A 99 18.00 12.56 -3.57
C TYR A 99 17.78 11.38 -2.61
N PRO A 100 18.53 11.22 -1.50
CA PRO A 100 18.21 10.21 -0.50
C PRO A 100 16.80 10.35 0.09
N VAL A 101 16.33 11.58 0.31
CA VAL A 101 14.98 11.84 0.83
C VAL A 101 13.92 11.49 -0.22
N LEU A 102 14.10 11.93 -1.46
CA LEU A 102 13.20 11.60 -2.57
C LEU A 102 13.17 10.08 -2.82
N ALA A 103 14.33 9.41 -2.74
CA ALA A 103 14.42 7.96 -2.89
C ALA A 103 13.63 7.22 -1.81
N ASP A 104 13.78 7.62 -0.54
CA ASP A 104 13.03 7.01 0.57
C ASP A 104 11.52 7.17 0.39
N LEU A 105 11.07 8.38 0.04
CA LEU A 105 9.65 8.65 -0.20
C LEU A 105 9.12 7.86 -1.40
N MET A 106 9.84 7.85 -2.51
CA MET A 106 9.41 7.12 -3.71
C MET A 106 9.36 5.61 -3.46
N LEU A 107 10.37 5.03 -2.81
CA LEU A 107 10.50 3.58 -2.66
C LEU A 107 9.68 3.01 -1.50
N HIS A 108 9.35 3.79 -0.48
CA HIS A 108 8.78 3.26 0.78
C HIS A 108 7.47 3.93 1.24
N ARG A 109 6.90 4.86 0.47
CA ARG A 109 5.60 5.49 0.79
C ARG A 109 4.53 5.11 -0.24
N PRO A 110 3.84 3.97 -0.06
CA PRO A 110 2.79 3.54 -0.99
C PRO A 110 1.54 4.44 -0.94
N ASP A 111 1.45 5.30 0.07
CA ASP A 111 0.42 6.31 0.23
C ASP A 111 0.69 7.61 -0.55
N LEU A 112 1.89 7.78 -1.12
CA LEU A 112 2.26 8.93 -1.93
C LEU A 112 2.06 8.69 -3.44
N THR A 113 1.73 9.77 -4.14
CA THR A 113 1.86 9.89 -5.59
C THR A 113 2.86 10.98 -5.95
N PHE A 114 3.77 10.73 -6.89
CA PHE A 114 4.63 11.76 -7.47
C PHE A 114 4.20 12.08 -8.89
N VAL A 115 4.10 13.38 -9.20
CA VAL A 115 3.94 13.90 -10.54
C VAL A 115 5.16 14.76 -10.85
N MET A 116 6.03 14.26 -11.72
CA MET A 116 7.37 14.83 -11.91
C MET A 116 7.54 15.38 -13.33
N PHE A 117 8.02 16.62 -13.39
CA PHE A 117 8.39 17.31 -14.62
C PHE A 117 9.81 17.88 -14.47
N PRO A 118 10.84 17.02 -14.56
CA PRO A 118 12.23 17.46 -14.48
C PRO A 118 12.67 18.17 -15.76
N ASP A 119 13.82 18.84 -15.73
CA ASP A 119 14.52 19.39 -16.89
C ASP A 119 15.33 18.25 -17.53
N GLY A 120 14.96 17.90 -18.76
CA GLY A 120 15.62 16.91 -19.59
C GLY A 120 16.55 17.50 -20.64
N CYS A 121 16.64 18.83 -20.79
CA CYS A 121 17.62 19.46 -21.65
C CYS A 121 19.00 19.51 -20.98
N CYS A 122 19.12 20.47 -20.08
CA CYS A 122 20.31 21.30 -19.95
C CYS A 122 21.00 21.04 -18.61
N SER A 123 20.22 20.62 -17.61
CA SER A 123 20.63 20.11 -16.31
C SER A 123 20.18 18.66 -16.08
N ALA A 124 19.84 17.92 -17.15
CA ALA A 124 19.32 16.55 -17.09
C ALA A 124 20.17 15.57 -16.28
N ASP A 125 21.50 15.64 -16.37
CA ASP A 125 22.41 14.76 -15.60
C ASP A 125 22.31 14.99 -14.08
N THR A 126 21.75 16.14 -13.67
CA THR A 126 21.56 16.53 -12.27
C THR A 126 20.11 16.74 -11.86
N ASN A 127 19.15 16.51 -12.76
CA ASN A 127 17.72 16.64 -12.48
C ASN A 127 16.99 15.35 -12.90
N LEU A 128 16.86 15.12 -14.21
CA LEU A 128 16.18 13.94 -14.78
C LEU A 128 16.87 12.61 -14.45
N GLN A 129 18.16 12.47 -14.73
CA GLN A 129 18.85 11.17 -14.63
C GLN A 129 18.85 10.59 -13.20
N PRO A 130 19.12 11.37 -12.14
CA PRO A 130 19.03 10.82 -10.77
C PRO A 130 17.62 10.38 -10.37
N LEU A 131 16.56 11.04 -10.87
CA LEU A 131 15.17 10.57 -10.66
C LEU A 131 14.93 9.26 -11.40
N VAL A 132 15.41 9.13 -12.64
CA VAL A 132 15.37 7.87 -13.40
C VAL A 132 16.12 6.75 -12.67
N ASP A 133 17.25 7.05 -12.04
CA ASP A 133 18.03 6.08 -11.27
C ASP A 133 17.27 5.59 -10.02
N ILE A 134 16.55 6.47 -9.33
CA ILE A 134 15.67 6.09 -8.21
C ILE A 134 14.52 5.20 -8.70
N ILE A 135 13.87 5.57 -9.81
CA ILE A 135 12.80 4.77 -10.39
C ILE A 135 13.32 3.38 -10.76
N ASN A 136 14.50 3.28 -11.37
CA ASN A 136 15.12 2.00 -11.70
C ASN A 136 15.35 1.08 -10.50
N GLN A 137 15.61 1.62 -9.31
CA GLN A 137 15.76 0.80 -8.10
C GLN A 137 14.48 0.03 -7.76
N GLY A 138 13.30 0.64 -7.98
CA GLY A 138 12.03 -0.01 -7.66
C GLY A 138 11.36 -0.74 -8.82
N VAL A 139 11.68 -0.43 -10.08
CA VAL A 139 11.07 -1.12 -11.25
C VAL A 139 12.00 -2.12 -11.95
N GLY A 140 13.32 -1.92 -11.91
CA GLY A 140 14.29 -2.81 -12.57
C GLY A 140 14.25 -2.84 -14.10
N TRP A 141 13.61 -1.86 -14.75
CA TRP A 141 13.41 -1.82 -16.21
C TRP A 141 14.66 -1.41 -17.01
N GLY A 142 15.70 -0.90 -16.35
CA GLY A 142 16.91 -0.41 -17.02
C GLY A 142 16.65 0.88 -17.81
N LEU A 143 15.84 1.78 -17.25
CA LEU A 143 15.54 3.09 -17.81
C LEU A 143 16.80 3.93 -17.99
N SER A 144 16.82 4.74 -19.05
CA SER A 144 17.90 5.72 -19.27
C SER A 144 17.38 6.90 -20.10
N ALA A 145 18.01 8.07 -19.99
CA ALA A 145 17.67 9.24 -20.80
C ALA A 145 18.92 9.83 -21.49
N PRO A 146 19.53 9.13 -22.47
CA PRO A 146 20.88 9.47 -22.95
C PRO A 146 20.91 10.53 -24.06
N THR A 147 19.86 10.63 -24.89
CA THR A 147 19.92 11.39 -26.15
C THR A 147 19.10 12.67 -26.06
N TYR A 148 19.78 13.81 -26.07
CA TYR A 148 19.16 15.13 -26.12
C TYR A 148 18.55 15.44 -27.50
N GLN A 149 17.34 15.98 -27.50
CA GLN A 149 16.56 16.36 -28.68
C GLN A 149 16.35 17.88 -28.68
N PRO A 150 17.10 18.65 -29.48
CA PRO A 150 17.01 20.11 -29.53
C PRO A 150 15.88 20.59 -30.46
N SER A 151 14.68 20.03 -30.32
CA SER A 151 13.52 20.33 -31.15
C SER A 151 12.25 20.36 -30.33
N LEU A 152 11.20 20.97 -30.90
CA LEU A 152 9.84 20.81 -30.39
C LEU A 152 9.32 19.40 -30.70
N ILE A 153 8.33 18.96 -29.92
CA ILE A 153 7.64 17.68 -30.11
C ILE A 153 6.14 17.84 -29.85
N SER A 154 5.34 17.16 -30.69
CA SER A 154 3.94 16.87 -30.42
C SER A 154 3.82 15.38 -30.12
N SER A 155 3.87 15.00 -28.85
CA SER A 155 3.93 13.60 -28.42
C SER A 155 2.52 13.03 -28.25
N PRO A 156 2.09 12.05 -29.08
CA PRO A 156 0.75 11.48 -28.96
C PRO A 156 0.61 10.56 -27.74
N LEU A 157 -0.58 10.54 -27.16
CA LEU A 157 -0.99 9.58 -26.14
C LEU A 157 -0.95 8.15 -26.73
N ASN A 158 -0.33 7.23 -25.99
CA ASN A 158 -0.35 5.81 -26.27
C ASN A 158 -1.72 5.22 -25.93
N THR A 159 -2.61 5.14 -26.91
CA THR A 159 -3.96 4.59 -26.71
C THR A 159 -3.98 3.07 -26.50
N ALA A 160 -2.86 2.37 -26.65
CA ALA A 160 -2.73 0.95 -26.32
C ALA A 160 -2.37 0.70 -24.85
N SER A 161 -1.93 1.72 -24.11
CA SER A 161 -1.65 1.62 -22.67
C SER A 161 -2.94 1.36 -21.89
N LEU A 162 -2.87 0.46 -20.91
CA LEU A 162 -3.93 0.22 -19.92
C LEU A 162 -4.38 1.51 -19.21
N TYR A 163 -3.44 2.45 -19.03
CA TYR A 163 -3.65 3.67 -18.25
C TYR A 163 -4.15 4.85 -19.10
N ALA A 164 -4.20 4.71 -20.43
CA ALA A 164 -4.52 5.77 -21.38
C ALA A 164 -5.86 6.46 -21.12
N GLY A 165 -6.84 5.73 -20.55
CA GLY A 165 -8.16 6.27 -20.22
C GLY A 165 -8.10 7.50 -19.31
N SER A 166 -7.14 7.54 -18.37
CA SER A 166 -6.94 8.65 -17.44
C SER A 166 -6.42 9.93 -18.13
N PHE A 167 -5.91 9.81 -19.36
CA PHE A 167 -5.26 10.89 -20.11
C PHE A 167 -6.04 11.29 -21.38
N SER A 168 -7.28 10.83 -21.53
CA SER A 168 -8.11 11.11 -22.71
C SER A 168 -8.37 12.61 -22.94
N GLY A 169 -8.34 13.44 -21.89
CA GLY A 169 -8.41 14.91 -21.98
C GLY A 169 -7.12 15.57 -22.51
N LEU A 170 -6.04 14.81 -22.63
CA LEU A 170 -4.71 15.25 -23.08
C LEU A 170 -4.15 14.29 -24.16
N PRO A 171 -4.80 14.17 -25.34
CA PRO A 171 -4.38 13.28 -26.44
C PRO A 171 -2.99 13.58 -27.03
N VAL A 172 -2.48 14.79 -26.86
CA VAL A 172 -1.15 15.22 -27.29
C VAL A 172 -0.54 16.04 -26.17
N LEU A 173 0.70 15.71 -25.82
CA LEU A 173 1.56 16.49 -24.93
C LEU A 173 2.59 17.21 -25.79
N GLU A 174 2.56 18.53 -25.81
CA GLU A 174 3.52 19.34 -26.56
C GLU A 174 4.74 19.57 -25.67
N GLY A 175 5.91 19.72 -26.28
CA GLY A 175 7.16 19.81 -25.55
C GLY A 175 8.29 20.37 -26.40
N GLY A 176 9.47 20.50 -25.80
CA GLY A 176 10.69 20.77 -26.55
C GLY A 176 11.94 20.57 -25.72
N TYR A 177 13.08 20.50 -26.38
CA TYR A 177 14.41 20.45 -25.73
C TYR A 177 14.48 19.38 -24.63
N TYR A 178 14.38 18.11 -25.01
CA TYR A 178 14.11 17.03 -24.06
C TYR A 178 15.01 15.81 -24.27
N ARG A 179 14.92 14.83 -23.37
CA ARG A 179 15.50 13.50 -23.54
C ARG A 179 14.42 12.45 -23.33
N PHE A 180 14.12 11.65 -24.35
CA PHE A 180 13.23 10.51 -24.15
C PHE A 180 13.80 9.58 -23.07
N VAL A 181 12.91 9.09 -22.21
CA VAL A 181 13.24 7.98 -21.32
C VAL A 181 13.08 6.70 -22.11
N GLN A 182 14.15 5.91 -22.21
CA GLN A 182 14.24 4.67 -22.97
C GLN A 182 13.95 3.46 -22.08
N ASN A 183 13.65 2.32 -22.70
CA ASN A 183 13.35 1.04 -22.04
C ASN A 183 12.09 1.07 -21.16
N VAL A 184 11.18 2.01 -21.42
CA VAL A 184 9.88 2.04 -20.74
C VAL A 184 9.01 0.92 -21.33
N PRO A 185 8.40 0.03 -20.53
CA PRO A 185 7.44 -0.94 -21.04
C PRO A 185 6.29 -0.26 -21.78
N GLY A 186 5.85 -0.82 -22.90
CA GLY A 186 4.83 -0.24 -23.77
C GLY A 186 3.52 0.07 -23.04
N ASP A 187 3.11 -0.73 -22.06
CA ASP A 187 1.91 -0.44 -21.27
C ASP A 187 2.07 0.76 -20.33
N ASN A 188 3.30 1.07 -19.94
CA ASN A 188 3.67 2.16 -19.02
C ASN A 188 4.08 3.45 -19.73
N ALA A 189 4.42 3.37 -21.02
CA ALA A 189 4.69 4.54 -21.85
C ALA A 189 3.38 5.29 -22.15
N LEU A 190 3.21 6.48 -21.58
CA LEU A 190 2.00 7.29 -21.75
C LEU A 190 2.06 8.12 -23.03
N TYR A 191 3.18 8.79 -23.29
CA TYR A 191 3.33 9.70 -24.43
C TYR A 191 4.51 9.27 -25.29
N LEU A 192 4.25 8.96 -26.56
CA LEU A 192 5.19 8.30 -27.46
C LEU A 192 5.96 9.28 -28.36
N PRO A 193 7.11 8.89 -28.94
CA PRO A 193 7.75 9.66 -29.99
C PRO A 193 6.79 9.96 -31.14
N GLN A 194 6.84 11.18 -31.67
CA GLN A 194 6.00 11.56 -32.79
C GLN A 194 6.24 10.62 -33.99
N GLY A 195 5.16 10.06 -34.53
CA GLY A 195 5.21 9.15 -35.68
C GLY A 195 5.54 7.70 -35.34
N SER A 196 5.70 7.31 -34.07
CA SER A 196 5.83 5.90 -33.70
C SER A 196 4.49 5.16 -33.80
N GLY A 197 4.55 3.85 -34.07
CA GLY A 197 3.39 2.97 -33.96
C GLY A 197 2.99 2.73 -32.48
N LEU A 198 1.80 2.15 -32.28
CA LEU A 198 1.36 1.72 -30.95
C LEU A 198 2.15 0.47 -30.52
N PRO A 199 2.80 0.47 -29.35
CA PRO A 199 3.58 -0.66 -28.87
C PRO A 199 2.70 -1.80 -28.35
N GLN A 200 3.26 -3.01 -28.28
CA GLN A 200 2.73 -4.07 -27.44
C GLN A 200 3.07 -3.80 -25.97
N PRO A 201 2.30 -4.35 -24.99
CA PRO A 201 2.49 -4.03 -23.58
C PRO A 201 3.91 -4.26 -23.03
N SER A 202 4.60 -5.30 -23.49
CA SER A 202 5.96 -5.66 -23.05
C SER A 202 7.09 -5.05 -23.89
N ASP A 203 6.78 -4.29 -24.93
CA ASP A 203 7.82 -3.69 -25.78
C ASP A 203 8.61 -2.67 -24.95
N ALA A 204 9.93 -2.69 -25.05
CA ALA A 204 10.77 -1.65 -24.48
C ALA A 204 10.81 -0.46 -25.44
N VAL A 205 10.21 0.68 -25.06
CA VAL A 205 10.07 1.85 -25.93
C VAL A 205 10.68 3.11 -25.34
N ASN A 206 10.85 4.10 -26.21
CA ASN A 206 11.13 5.48 -25.82
C ASN A 206 9.81 6.15 -25.44
N ALA A 207 9.80 6.94 -24.36
CA ALA A 207 8.64 7.69 -23.92
C ALA A 207 9.00 9.14 -23.61
N TYR A 208 8.13 10.07 -24.03
CA TYR A 208 8.18 11.47 -23.62
C TYR A 208 7.59 11.65 -22.22
N ALA A 209 6.66 10.79 -21.83
CA ALA A 209 6.22 10.66 -20.45
C ALA A 209 5.74 9.25 -20.20
N PHE A 210 5.95 8.77 -18.97
CA PHE A 210 5.57 7.43 -18.55
C PHE A 210 5.03 7.41 -17.13
N PHE A 211 4.47 6.26 -16.79
CA PHE A 211 3.79 6.02 -15.53
C PHE A 211 4.28 4.72 -14.88
N VAL A 212 4.46 4.76 -13.57
CA VAL A 212 4.71 3.58 -12.74
C VAL A 212 3.54 3.43 -11.77
N PRO A 213 2.75 2.35 -11.88
CA PRO A 213 1.70 2.06 -10.91
C PRO A 213 2.31 1.73 -9.55
N GLN A 214 1.64 2.17 -8.48
CA GLN A 214 2.01 1.90 -7.08
C GLN A 214 2.25 0.40 -6.85
N GLN A 215 1.31 -0.45 -7.30
CA GLN A 215 1.40 -1.91 -7.21
C GLN A 215 2.64 -2.50 -7.91
N GLY A 216 3.13 -1.85 -8.97
CA GLY A 216 4.28 -2.31 -9.74
C GLY A 216 5.62 -1.73 -9.28
N PHE A 217 5.64 -0.93 -8.20
CA PHE A 217 6.84 -0.24 -7.74
C PHE A 217 7.35 -0.79 -6.41
N ASN A 218 8.60 -1.25 -6.38
CA ASN A 218 9.28 -1.79 -5.20
C ASN A 218 8.43 -2.83 -4.44
N GLY A 219 7.89 -3.83 -5.15
CA GLY A 219 7.09 -4.87 -4.51
C GLY A 219 5.70 -4.41 -4.03
N GLY A 220 5.18 -3.28 -4.54
CA GLY A 220 3.96 -2.65 -4.05
C GLY A 220 4.16 -1.82 -2.78
N GLN A 221 5.41 -1.53 -2.39
CA GLN A 221 5.75 -0.66 -1.26
C GLN A 221 6.07 0.78 -1.70
N GLY A 222 6.34 0.98 -2.99
CA GLY A 222 6.66 2.29 -3.54
C GLY A 222 5.41 3.13 -3.83
N ALA A 223 5.65 4.41 -4.06
CA ALA A 223 4.68 5.40 -4.49
C ALA A 223 4.14 5.13 -5.91
N CYS A 224 2.99 5.73 -6.22
CA CYS A 224 2.57 5.89 -7.61
C CYS A 224 3.39 7.01 -8.27
N LEU A 225 3.87 6.85 -9.51
CA LEU A 225 4.75 7.85 -10.13
C LEU A 225 4.36 8.18 -11.57
N PHE A 226 4.42 9.46 -11.90
CA PHE A 226 4.43 9.96 -13.27
C PHE A 226 5.72 10.74 -13.50
N LEU A 227 6.35 10.55 -14.66
CA LEU A 227 7.53 11.31 -15.03
C LEU A 227 7.46 11.73 -16.50
N THR A 228 7.66 13.01 -16.76
CA THR A 228 7.90 13.53 -18.11
C THR A 228 9.39 13.65 -18.39
N ALA A 229 9.73 13.64 -19.67
CA ALA A 229 11.07 13.82 -20.19
C ALA A 229 11.57 15.26 -20.02
N ASP A 230 10.68 16.24 -19.82
CA ASP A 230 11.01 17.65 -19.65
C ASP A 230 9.83 18.45 -19.03
N ILE A 231 10.11 19.64 -18.46
CA ILE A 231 9.13 20.61 -17.92
C ILE A 231 8.50 21.52 -19.00
N SER A 232 9.10 21.56 -20.20
CA SER A 232 8.66 22.34 -21.36
C SER A 232 7.18 22.26 -21.74
N PRO A 233 6.37 21.22 -21.42
CA PRO A 233 4.93 21.25 -21.69
C PRO A 233 4.20 22.46 -21.09
N PHE A 234 4.72 23.04 -20.01
CA PHE A 234 4.13 24.20 -19.35
C PHE A 234 4.36 25.55 -20.06
N GLN A 235 5.10 25.57 -21.17
CA GLN A 235 5.26 26.78 -21.99
C GLN A 235 4.12 26.97 -23.01
N PHE A 236 3.35 25.92 -23.31
CA PHE A 236 2.35 25.94 -24.37
C PHE A 236 0.98 26.40 -23.84
N ALA A 237 0.47 27.50 -24.39
CA ALA A 237 -0.81 28.07 -23.96
C ALA A 237 -1.96 27.04 -23.97
N GLY A 238 -2.75 27.01 -22.90
CA GLY A 238 -3.88 26.09 -22.73
C GLY A 238 -3.51 24.64 -22.37
N GLN A 239 -2.23 24.27 -22.41
CA GLN A 239 -1.77 22.95 -21.99
C GLN A 239 -1.59 22.78 -20.48
N PRO A 240 -1.07 23.78 -19.70
CA PRO A 240 -0.91 23.65 -18.25
C PRO A 240 -2.14 23.15 -17.50
N ALA A 241 -3.31 23.75 -17.76
CA ALA A 241 -4.57 23.34 -17.13
C ALA A 241 -4.95 21.89 -17.46
N ARG A 242 -4.76 21.46 -18.72
CA ARG A 242 -5.05 20.09 -19.17
C ARG A 242 -4.05 19.07 -18.61
N ILE A 243 -2.79 19.46 -18.43
CA ILE A 243 -1.78 18.65 -17.74
C ILE A 243 -2.19 18.46 -16.29
N ALA A 244 -2.46 19.56 -15.57
CA ALA A 244 -2.89 19.47 -14.18
C ALA A 244 -4.14 18.60 -14.04
N GLU A 245 -5.17 18.82 -14.86
CA GLU A 245 -6.39 18.01 -14.84
C GLU A 245 -6.12 16.52 -15.11
N ALA A 246 -5.39 16.18 -16.18
CA ALA A 246 -5.14 14.78 -16.54
C ALA A 246 -4.30 14.04 -15.48
N PHE A 247 -3.18 14.62 -15.04
CA PHE A 247 -2.29 13.98 -14.08
C PHE A 247 -2.89 13.93 -12.67
N MET A 248 -3.63 14.96 -12.26
CA MET A 248 -4.32 14.93 -10.96
C MET A 248 -5.47 13.94 -10.96
N ASN A 249 -6.30 13.89 -11.99
CA ASN A 249 -7.36 12.87 -12.10
C ASN A 249 -6.76 11.46 -12.12
N ALA A 250 -5.68 11.24 -12.88
CA ALA A 250 -4.96 9.96 -12.88
C ALA A 250 -4.42 9.57 -11.49
N ALA A 251 -4.05 10.55 -10.67
CA ALA A 251 -3.53 10.35 -9.33
C ALA A 251 -4.61 10.14 -8.26
N THR A 252 -5.71 10.89 -8.31
CA THR A 252 -6.68 10.99 -7.20
C THR A 252 -8.02 10.31 -7.47
N ASP A 253 -8.42 10.11 -8.72
CA ASP A 253 -9.69 9.46 -9.05
C ASP A 253 -9.64 7.96 -8.65
N PRO A 254 -10.71 7.40 -8.04
CA PRO A 254 -10.82 5.96 -7.77
C PRO A 254 -10.64 5.05 -9.00
N SER A 255 -10.87 5.58 -10.20
CA SER A 255 -10.69 4.94 -11.50
C SER A 255 -9.45 5.41 -12.26
N GLY A 256 -8.70 6.36 -11.70
CA GLY A 256 -7.47 6.92 -12.26
C GLY A 256 -6.32 5.90 -12.26
N ALA A 257 -5.30 6.15 -13.08
CA ALA A 257 -4.18 5.25 -13.31
C ALA A 257 -3.52 4.73 -12.01
N CYS A 258 -3.37 5.56 -10.97
CA CYS A 258 -2.79 5.14 -9.68
C CYS A 258 -3.62 4.12 -8.90
N LYS A 259 -4.90 3.94 -9.25
CA LYS A 259 -5.82 2.95 -8.66
C LYS A 259 -6.10 1.78 -9.60
N GLN A 260 -5.55 1.79 -10.82
CA GLN A 260 -5.71 0.71 -11.78
C GLN A 260 -4.72 -0.43 -11.50
N ALA A 261 -5.13 -1.64 -11.86
CA ALA A 261 -4.31 -2.83 -11.75
C ALA A 261 -3.12 -2.79 -12.71
N THR A 262 -2.06 -3.53 -12.39
CA THR A 262 -0.95 -3.77 -13.31
C THR A 262 -1.28 -4.88 -14.31
N ARG A 263 -0.59 -4.91 -15.46
CA ARG A 263 -0.64 -6.05 -16.39
C ARG A 263 0.28 -7.20 -15.93
N ALA A 264 0.08 -7.60 -14.69
CA ALA A 264 0.65 -8.78 -14.06
C ALA A 264 -0.44 -9.42 -13.18
N PRO A 265 -0.30 -10.69 -12.77
CA PRO A 265 -1.09 -11.25 -11.68
C PRO A 265 -0.75 -10.53 -10.36
N ASP A 266 -1.74 -10.40 -9.49
CA ASP A 266 -1.58 -9.81 -8.15
C ASP A 266 -2.54 -10.52 -7.18
N LEU A 267 -2.03 -11.49 -6.43
CA LEU A 267 -2.79 -12.32 -5.50
C LEU A 267 -2.75 -11.75 -4.08
N ALA A 268 -3.85 -11.13 -3.68
CA ALA A 268 -4.04 -10.72 -2.30
C ALA A 268 -4.70 -11.82 -1.47
N VAL A 269 -4.34 -11.89 -0.19
CA VAL A 269 -4.98 -12.78 0.78
C VAL A 269 -5.62 -11.98 1.90
N THR A 270 -6.76 -12.47 2.36
CA THR A 270 -7.35 -12.09 3.65
C THR A 270 -7.56 -13.35 4.48
N LEU A 271 -7.38 -13.26 5.79
CA LEU A 271 -7.60 -14.34 6.73
C LEU A 271 -8.60 -13.88 7.78
N THR A 272 -9.67 -14.65 7.94
CA THR A 272 -10.74 -14.35 8.88
C THR A 272 -10.98 -15.54 9.81
N GLY A 273 -11.46 -15.25 11.02
CA GLY A 273 -11.74 -16.25 12.05
C GLY A 273 -12.35 -15.58 13.27
N PRO A 274 -12.74 -16.35 14.30
CA PRO A 274 -13.26 -15.78 15.54
C PRO A 274 -12.16 -15.05 16.31
N ALA A 275 -12.50 -13.91 16.91
CA ALA A 275 -11.58 -13.15 17.76
C ALA A 275 -11.31 -13.83 19.11
N THR A 276 -12.21 -14.71 19.55
CA THR A 276 -12.15 -15.40 20.84
C THR A 276 -12.54 -16.87 20.75
N ALA A 277 -11.90 -17.72 21.54
CA ALA A 277 -12.27 -19.13 21.69
C ALA A 277 -12.01 -19.65 23.11
N MET A 278 -12.42 -20.90 23.36
CA MET A 278 -12.07 -21.63 24.57
C MET A 278 -11.09 -22.75 24.24
N VAL A 279 -10.22 -23.10 25.20
CA VAL A 279 -9.32 -24.25 25.08
C VAL A 279 -10.11 -25.51 24.69
N GLY A 280 -9.62 -26.24 23.69
CA GLY A 280 -10.20 -27.49 23.20
C GLY A 280 -11.42 -27.32 22.28
N VAL A 281 -11.87 -26.10 21.99
CA VAL A 281 -12.99 -25.84 21.07
C VAL A 281 -12.49 -25.49 19.68
N ALA A 282 -12.84 -26.31 18.69
CA ALA A 282 -12.52 -26.07 17.28
C ALA A 282 -13.14 -24.77 16.77
N GLN A 283 -12.35 -23.98 16.05
CA GLN A 283 -12.72 -22.72 15.42
C GLN A 283 -12.50 -22.79 13.91
N THR A 284 -13.41 -22.19 13.15
CA THR A 284 -13.28 -22.08 11.69
C THR A 284 -12.52 -20.82 11.31
N PHE A 285 -11.49 -21.00 10.50
CA PHE A 285 -10.77 -19.93 9.83
C PHE A 285 -11.01 -20.00 8.33
N THR A 286 -11.02 -18.85 7.67
CA THR A 286 -11.26 -18.73 6.23
C THR A 286 -10.23 -17.81 5.61
N LEU A 287 -9.46 -18.37 4.67
CA LEU A 287 -8.60 -17.66 3.76
C LEU A 287 -9.40 -17.31 2.50
N HIS A 288 -9.40 -16.05 2.12
CA HIS A 288 -9.96 -15.59 0.86
C HIS A 288 -8.85 -14.96 0.03
N ILE A 289 -8.60 -15.54 -1.14
CA ILE A 289 -7.54 -15.13 -2.06
C ILE A 289 -8.20 -14.54 -3.31
N THR A 290 -7.77 -13.37 -3.73
CA THR A 290 -8.27 -12.67 -4.93
C THR A 290 -7.14 -12.32 -5.86
N ASN A 291 -7.37 -12.36 -7.17
CA ASN A 291 -6.47 -11.80 -8.17
C ASN A 291 -6.91 -10.38 -8.54
N GLN A 292 -6.19 -9.39 -8.05
CA GLN A 292 -6.42 -7.95 -8.30
C GLN A 292 -5.73 -7.46 -9.58
N GLY A 293 -4.86 -8.28 -10.18
CA GLY A 293 -4.10 -7.95 -11.37
C GLY A 293 -4.94 -7.98 -12.66
N ALA A 294 -4.49 -7.27 -13.70
CA ALA A 294 -5.13 -7.30 -15.02
C ALA A 294 -4.75 -8.55 -15.85
N SER A 295 -3.89 -9.42 -15.31
CA SER A 295 -3.56 -10.73 -15.89
C SER A 295 -3.98 -11.87 -14.98
N ALA A 296 -4.32 -13.03 -15.57
CA ALA A 296 -4.66 -14.22 -14.80
C ALA A 296 -3.41 -14.82 -14.14
N SER A 297 -3.54 -15.33 -12.91
CA SER A 297 -2.50 -16.16 -12.32
C SER A 297 -2.59 -17.58 -12.88
N ALA A 298 -1.44 -18.26 -12.98
CA ALA A 298 -1.40 -19.68 -13.36
C ALA A 298 -1.22 -20.60 -12.14
N ASP A 299 -0.64 -20.06 -11.07
CA ASP A 299 -0.14 -20.76 -9.90
C ASP A 299 -0.20 -19.87 -8.65
N GLY A 300 0.23 -20.45 -7.53
CA GLY A 300 0.37 -19.80 -6.24
C GLY A 300 0.35 -20.81 -5.11
N THR A 301 0.87 -20.43 -3.95
CA THR A 301 0.87 -21.27 -2.75
C THR A 301 0.56 -20.42 -1.53
N VAL A 302 -0.42 -20.83 -0.75
CA VAL A 302 -0.64 -20.29 0.59
C VAL A 302 0.20 -21.08 1.59
N SER A 303 0.94 -20.39 2.45
CA SER A 303 1.64 -20.94 3.61
C SER A 303 1.15 -20.26 4.88
N LEU A 304 0.83 -21.07 5.90
CA LEU A 304 0.38 -20.59 7.20
C LEU A 304 1.09 -21.42 8.29
N PRO A 305 2.19 -20.90 8.88
CA PRO A 305 2.82 -21.50 10.05
C PRO A 305 1.87 -21.45 11.25
N LEU A 306 1.65 -22.59 11.89
CA LEU A 306 0.77 -22.72 13.04
C LEU A 306 1.54 -22.39 14.33
N PRO A 307 1.07 -21.43 15.15
CA PRO A 307 1.69 -21.16 16.44
C PRO A 307 1.64 -22.38 17.36
N THR A 308 2.59 -22.46 18.28
CA THR A 308 2.65 -23.59 19.23
C THR A 308 1.36 -23.68 20.04
N GLY A 309 0.77 -24.88 20.12
CA GLY A 309 -0.49 -25.10 20.83
C GLY A 309 -1.74 -24.92 19.97
N LEU A 310 -1.62 -24.55 18.69
CA LEU A 310 -2.72 -24.56 17.74
C LEU A 310 -2.57 -25.76 16.78
N THR A 311 -3.62 -26.59 16.68
CA THR A 311 -3.64 -27.76 15.79
C THR A 311 -4.80 -27.69 14.82
N VAL A 312 -4.53 -27.91 13.54
CA VAL A 312 -5.56 -27.96 12.49
C VAL A 312 -6.18 -29.35 12.43
N ASP A 313 -7.50 -29.42 12.28
CA ASP A 313 -8.21 -30.66 11.97
C ASP A 313 -7.97 -31.04 10.50
N ALA A 314 -7.17 -32.08 10.27
CA ALA A 314 -6.85 -32.56 8.94
C ALA A 314 -8.08 -32.98 8.12
N GLY A 315 -9.17 -33.42 8.78
CA GLY A 315 -10.42 -33.77 8.11
C GLY A 315 -11.22 -32.57 7.61
N SER A 316 -10.92 -31.37 8.11
CA SER A 316 -11.55 -30.11 7.70
C SER A 316 -10.89 -29.46 6.48
N LEU A 317 -9.72 -29.96 6.07
CA LEU A 317 -8.90 -29.32 5.05
C LEU A 317 -9.52 -29.47 3.64
N PRO A 318 -9.48 -28.40 2.83
CA PRO A 318 -9.73 -28.50 1.40
C PRO A 318 -8.73 -29.46 0.75
N ALA A 319 -9.11 -30.10 -0.35
CA ALA A 319 -8.27 -31.06 -1.05
C ALA A 319 -6.93 -30.49 -1.55
N SER A 320 -6.87 -29.17 -1.78
CA SER A 320 -5.65 -28.47 -2.18
C SER A 320 -4.71 -28.16 -1.01
N CYS A 321 -5.11 -28.47 0.23
CA CYS A 321 -4.39 -28.12 1.45
C CYS A 321 -3.86 -29.37 2.17
N SER A 322 -2.72 -29.22 2.82
CA SER A 322 -2.14 -30.25 3.69
C SER A 322 -1.38 -29.60 4.85
N VAL A 323 -1.21 -30.34 5.95
CA VAL A 323 -0.38 -29.91 7.08
C VAL A 323 0.83 -30.82 7.17
N THR A 324 2.02 -30.24 7.08
CA THR A 324 3.29 -30.94 7.30
C THR A 324 4.04 -30.26 8.43
N GLY A 325 4.36 -31.02 9.49
CA GLY A 325 4.89 -30.43 10.72
C GLY A 325 3.89 -29.46 11.35
N ALA A 326 4.30 -28.20 11.54
CA ALA A 326 3.45 -27.12 12.07
C ALA A 326 3.13 -26.07 10.99
N THR A 327 2.93 -26.48 9.74
CA THR A 327 2.64 -25.55 8.64
C THR A 327 1.52 -26.10 7.78
N LEU A 328 0.47 -25.30 7.63
CA LEU A 328 -0.59 -25.50 6.66
C LEU A 328 -0.13 -24.94 5.31
N THR A 329 -0.19 -25.74 4.27
CA THR A 329 0.16 -25.34 2.91
C THR A 329 -0.97 -25.69 1.95
N CYS A 330 -1.37 -24.73 1.12
CA CYS A 330 -2.40 -24.92 0.11
C CYS A 330 -1.90 -24.52 -1.28
N SER A 331 -2.06 -25.38 -2.28
CA SER A 331 -1.79 -25.02 -3.67
C SER A 331 -2.95 -24.22 -4.26
N LEU A 332 -2.64 -23.14 -4.98
CA LEU A 332 -3.62 -22.36 -5.74
C LEU A 332 -3.57 -22.77 -7.22
N GLY A 333 -4.75 -22.89 -7.82
CA GLY A 333 -4.88 -23.01 -9.27
C GLY A 333 -4.98 -21.64 -9.94
N ALA A 334 -5.22 -21.65 -11.24
CA ALA A 334 -5.37 -20.41 -12.00
C ALA A 334 -6.55 -19.57 -11.49
N LEU A 335 -6.31 -18.27 -11.28
CA LEU A 335 -7.34 -17.28 -10.96
C LEU A 335 -7.44 -16.28 -12.11
N ALA A 336 -8.66 -16.10 -12.64
CA ALA A 336 -8.94 -15.15 -13.70
C ALA A 336 -8.50 -13.72 -13.32
N ALA A 337 -8.12 -12.93 -14.32
CA ALA A 337 -7.76 -11.52 -14.14
C ALA A 337 -8.88 -10.74 -13.43
N SER A 338 -8.50 -9.84 -12.51
CA SER A 338 -9.31 -8.83 -11.82
C SER A 338 -10.49 -9.31 -10.96
N THR A 339 -11.00 -10.51 -11.19
CA THR A 339 -12.21 -11.05 -10.54
C THR A 339 -12.05 -12.49 -10.07
N GLY A 340 -10.96 -13.16 -10.44
CA GLY A 340 -10.66 -14.52 -9.98
C GLY A 340 -10.47 -14.54 -8.46
N SER A 341 -11.11 -15.49 -7.79
CA SER A 341 -10.95 -15.68 -6.36
C SER A 341 -11.12 -17.14 -5.97
N THR A 342 -10.58 -17.50 -4.80
CA THR A 342 -10.81 -18.79 -4.17
C THR A 342 -10.90 -18.63 -2.66
N THR A 343 -11.64 -19.52 -2.02
CA THR A 343 -11.85 -19.51 -0.56
C THR A 343 -11.46 -20.86 0.01
N LEU A 344 -10.60 -20.84 1.01
CA LEU A 344 -10.09 -22.03 1.69
C LEU A 344 -10.43 -21.92 3.17
N SER A 345 -11.26 -22.84 3.68
CA SER A 345 -11.65 -22.88 5.09
C SER A 345 -11.04 -24.08 5.78
N PHE A 346 -10.60 -23.90 7.03
CA PHE A 346 -10.08 -24.98 7.87
C PHE A 346 -10.52 -24.78 9.31
N GLN A 347 -10.56 -25.85 10.09
CA GLN A 347 -10.80 -25.80 11.53
C GLN A 347 -9.50 -25.97 12.30
N ALA A 348 -9.31 -25.16 13.34
CA ALA A 348 -8.17 -25.25 14.25
C ALA A 348 -8.61 -25.22 15.71
N THR A 349 -7.92 -25.95 16.57
CA THR A 349 -8.20 -26.08 17.99
C THR A 349 -6.97 -25.66 18.79
N ALA A 350 -7.15 -24.78 19.76
CA ALA A 350 -6.08 -24.39 20.68
C ALA A 350 -6.06 -25.32 21.90
N SER A 351 -4.88 -25.80 22.30
CA SER A 351 -4.69 -26.67 23.46
C SER A 351 -4.37 -25.92 24.76
N GLN A 352 -4.12 -24.61 24.69
CA GLN A 352 -3.76 -23.76 25.82
C GLN A 352 -4.41 -22.38 25.68
N ALA A 353 -4.66 -21.71 26.81
CA ALA A 353 -5.09 -20.32 26.83
C ALA A 353 -3.95 -19.39 26.38
N GLY A 354 -4.29 -18.26 25.76
CA GLY A 354 -3.32 -17.29 25.29
C GLY A 354 -3.72 -16.58 24.00
N SER A 355 -2.81 -15.76 23.49
CA SER A 355 -2.95 -15.04 22.23
C SER A 355 -2.28 -15.82 21.11
N TYR A 356 -2.99 -16.01 20.00
CA TYR A 356 -2.51 -16.68 18.80
C TYR A 356 -2.64 -15.73 17.61
N ASP A 357 -1.53 -15.42 16.96
CA ASP A 357 -1.54 -14.71 15.69
C ASP A 357 -1.28 -15.72 14.56
N LEU A 358 -2.25 -15.86 13.68
CA LEU A 358 -2.14 -16.67 12.48
C LEU A 358 -1.75 -15.74 11.33
N VAL A 359 -0.60 -16.00 10.71
CA VAL A 359 -0.12 -15.23 9.56
C VAL A 359 -0.11 -16.15 8.34
N ALA A 360 -0.92 -15.80 7.35
CA ALA A 360 -0.96 -16.50 6.06
C ALA A 360 -0.24 -15.67 5.01
N THR A 361 0.55 -16.34 4.17
CA THR A 361 1.29 -15.73 3.08
C THR A 361 1.01 -16.44 1.76
N VAL A 362 0.72 -15.69 0.70
CA VAL A 362 0.69 -16.17 -0.69
C VAL A 362 2.07 -15.97 -1.31
N ALA A 363 2.61 -17.00 -1.95
CA ALA A 363 3.90 -16.94 -2.62
C ALA A 363 3.92 -17.82 -3.87
N ASN A 364 5.04 -17.79 -4.60
CA ASN A 364 5.29 -18.59 -5.81
C ASN A 364 4.24 -18.36 -6.91
N VAL A 365 3.80 -17.11 -7.07
CA VAL A 365 2.94 -16.70 -8.18
C VAL A 365 3.84 -16.20 -9.30
N THR A 366 3.75 -16.85 -10.46
CA THR A 366 4.57 -16.50 -11.62
C THR A 366 4.26 -15.08 -12.10
N ALA A 367 5.32 -14.27 -12.26
CA ALA A 367 5.28 -12.89 -12.75
C ALA A 367 4.53 -11.87 -11.87
N GLU A 368 4.12 -12.26 -10.66
CA GLU A 368 3.63 -11.30 -9.66
C GLU A 368 4.77 -10.38 -9.22
N THR A 369 4.48 -9.08 -9.18
CA THR A 369 5.44 -8.04 -8.79
C THR A 369 5.02 -7.28 -7.55
N ASN A 370 3.73 -7.26 -7.22
CA ASN A 370 3.21 -6.74 -5.96
C ASN A 370 3.27 -7.86 -4.91
N LEU A 371 3.99 -7.65 -3.80
CA LEU A 371 4.08 -8.61 -2.71
C LEU A 371 3.54 -8.03 -1.39
N ALA A 372 3.18 -6.75 -1.38
CA ALA A 372 2.77 -6.01 -0.19
C ALA A 372 1.43 -6.49 0.38
N ASN A 373 0.56 -7.06 -0.46
CA ASN A 373 -0.77 -7.56 -0.13
C ASN A 373 -0.84 -9.10 -0.04
N ASN A 374 0.31 -9.78 -0.11
CA ASN A 374 0.38 -11.24 -0.07
C ASN A 374 0.35 -11.81 1.35
N THR A 375 0.19 -10.99 2.38
CA THR A 375 0.16 -11.45 3.78
C THR A 375 -1.08 -10.97 4.50
N ALA A 376 -1.71 -11.87 5.27
CA ALA A 376 -2.85 -11.56 6.13
C ALA A 376 -2.66 -12.13 7.53
N THR A 377 -3.12 -11.40 8.54
CA THR A 377 -3.06 -11.81 9.94
C THR A 377 -4.47 -11.92 10.53
N ALA A 378 -4.73 -12.98 11.29
CA ALA A 378 -5.88 -13.08 12.18
C ALA A 378 -5.44 -13.40 13.61
N SER A 379 -5.95 -12.64 14.57
CA SER A 379 -5.66 -12.83 15.99
C SER A 379 -6.79 -13.55 16.69
N LEU A 380 -6.45 -14.55 17.50
CA LEU A 380 -7.36 -15.34 18.31
C LEU A 380 -6.95 -15.25 19.79
N GLN A 381 -7.88 -14.85 20.66
CA GLN A 381 -7.72 -14.92 22.11
C GLN A 381 -8.40 -16.16 22.68
N VAL A 382 -7.64 -17.02 23.34
CA VAL A 382 -8.15 -18.28 23.89
C VAL A 382 -8.21 -18.18 25.42
N ALA A 383 -9.41 -18.40 25.96
CA ALA A 383 -9.63 -18.49 27.40
C ALA A 383 -9.69 -19.96 27.85
N ASP A 384 -9.32 -20.20 29.11
CA ASP A 384 -9.54 -21.51 29.72
C ASP A 384 -11.03 -21.85 29.81
N VAL A 385 -11.33 -23.15 29.82
CA VAL A 385 -12.67 -23.63 30.12
C VAL A 385 -12.98 -23.26 31.57
N PRO A 386 -14.07 -22.53 31.88
CA PRO A 386 -14.42 -22.19 33.24
C PRO A 386 -14.63 -23.49 34.00
N VAL A 387 -13.76 -23.75 34.99
CA VAL A 387 -13.94 -24.86 35.92
C VAL A 387 -15.20 -24.53 36.71
N VAL A 388 -16.30 -25.24 36.42
CA VAL A 388 -17.47 -25.22 37.29
C VAL A 388 -17.00 -25.80 38.61
N ALA A 389 -16.87 -24.96 39.63
CA ALA A 389 -16.54 -25.41 40.97
C ALA A 389 -17.52 -26.54 41.35
N PRO A 390 -17.06 -27.68 41.88
CA PRO A 390 -17.96 -28.74 42.29
C PRO A 390 -18.97 -28.13 43.25
N VAL A 391 -20.27 -28.28 42.93
CA VAL A 391 -21.34 -27.90 43.85
C VAL A 391 -21.04 -28.63 45.16
N ALA A 392 -20.67 -27.88 46.19
CA ALA A 392 -20.49 -28.44 47.51
C ALA A 392 -21.81 -29.11 47.88
N LYS A 393 -21.84 -30.45 47.95
CA LYS A 393 -22.98 -31.14 48.54
C LYS A 393 -23.14 -30.54 49.95
N PRO A 394 -24.35 -30.13 50.36
CA PRO A 394 -24.57 -29.73 51.74
C PRO A 394 -24.05 -30.85 52.63
N VAL A 395 -22.99 -30.59 53.40
CA VAL A 395 -22.59 -31.50 54.46
C VAL A 395 -23.81 -31.56 55.38
N PRO A 396 -24.42 -32.73 55.63
CA PRO A 396 -25.46 -32.84 56.64
C PRO A 396 -24.86 -32.28 57.93
N GLY A 397 -25.39 -31.14 58.38
CA GLY A 397 -24.92 -30.53 59.62
C GLY A 397 -24.95 -31.61 60.70
N LEU A 398 -23.85 -31.77 61.44
CA LEU A 398 -23.89 -32.57 62.64
C LEU A 398 -25.02 -32.01 63.49
N GLY A 399 -26.13 -32.75 63.59
CA GLY A 399 -27.16 -32.48 64.57
C GLY A 399 -26.52 -32.37 65.95
N ALA A 400 -27.23 -31.71 66.87
CA ALA A 400 -26.80 -31.28 68.20
C ALA A 400 -26.09 -32.34 69.10
N LEU A 401 -25.92 -33.57 68.65
CA LEU A 401 -25.17 -34.64 69.31
C LEU A 401 -23.67 -34.65 68.97
N GLY A 402 -23.23 -34.00 67.89
CA GLY A 402 -21.81 -33.96 67.49
C GLY A 402 -20.95 -32.95 68.26
N ALA A 403 -21.55 -31.86 68.73
CA ALA A 403 -20.85 -30.81 69.48
C ALA A 403 -20.57 -31.20 70.96
N GLY A 404 -21.25 -32.22 71.47
CA GLY A 404 -21.08 -32.68 72.87
C GLY A 404 -19.77 -33.43 73.12
N LEU A 405 -19.24 -34.17 72.13
CA LEU A 405 -18.03 -34.96 72.33
C LEU A 405 -16.74 -34.14 72.30
N LEU A 406 -16.70 -33.00 71.60
CA LEU A 406 -15.50 -32.17 71.51
C LEU A 406 -15.30 -31.27 72.75
N ALA A 407 -16.39 -30.89 73.44
CA ALA A 407 -16.32 -30.10 74.68
C ALA A 407 -15.93 -30.94 75.91
N ALA A 408 -16.24 -32.24 75.92
CA ALA A 408 -15.90 -33.14 77.03
C ALA A 408 -14.41 -33.52 77.08
N LEU A 409 -13.71 -33.50 75.94
CA LEU A 409 -12.26 -33.80 75.87
C LEU A 409 -11.37 -32.63 76.34
N MET A 410 -11.85 -31.39 76.32
CA MET A 410 -11.07 -30.20 76.74
C MET A 410 -11.24 -29.81 78.22
N ALA A 411 -12.26 -30.34 78.91
CA ALA A 411 -12.49 -30.04 80.34
C ALA A 411 -11.76 -31.01 81.31
N GLY A 412 -11.28 -32.17 80.83
CA GLY A 412 -10.63 -33.19 81.67
C GLY A 412 -9.17 -32.92 82.04
N VAL A 413 -8.47 -32.03 81.33
CA VAL A 413 -7.01 -31.85 81.48
C VAL A 413 -6.62 -30.76 82.51
N VAL A 414 -7.55 -29.89 82.92
CA VAL A 414 -7.21 -28.70 83.73
C VAL A 414 -7.22 -28.96 85.25
N ARG A 415 -7.78 -30.08 85.75
CA ARG A 415 -7.96 -30.28 87.21
C ARG A 415 -6.86 -31.01 87.98
N VAL A 416 -5.72 -31.36 87.37
CA VAL A 416 -4.65 -32.13 88.05
C VAL A 416 -3.46 -31.28 88.55
N ARG A 417 -3.38 -29.98 88.29
CA ARG A 417 -2.14 -29.20 88.55
C ARG A 417 -2.17 -28.08 89.61
N ARG A 418 -2.99 -28.20 90.67
CA ARG A 418 -2.83 -27.35 91.88
C ARG A 418 -2.97 -28.14 93.18
N ARG A 419 -1.92 -28.87 93.54
CA ARG A 419 -1.53 -29.24 94.92
C ARG A 419 -0.02 -29.52 94.93
N ALA A 420 0.78 -28.51 95.24
CA ALA A 420 2.12 -28.59 95.85
C ALA A 420 2.70 -27.17 95.92
N GLY A 421 3.09 -26.73 97.13
CA GLY A 421 3.74 -25.44 97.40
C GLY A 421 2.88 -24.54 98.27
#